data_AF-F6WL90-F1
#
_entry.id   AF-F6WL90-F1
#
_cell.length_a   1.000
_cell.length_b   1.000
_cell.length_c   1.000
_cell.angle_alpha   90.00
_cell.angle_beta   90.00
_cell.angle_gamma   90.00
#
_symmetry.space_group_name_H-M   'P 1'
#
loop_
_entity.id
_entity.type
_entity.pdbx_description
1 polymer ?
#
loop_
_entity_poly.entity_id
_entity_poly.type
_entity_poly.pdbx_seq_one_letter_code
_entity_poly.pdbx_strand_id
1 'polypeptide(L)'
;RRKRGPRIPREENADFGGAELPVVCGNAQGFLDKEKFKQGIYVRSIRGKTGRLFTPMDFEIEGNCEKAKNWRQSIRCKGWTLRELIQKGVLQDPPRKKKETPRNPRQTRRQRGNPKACKVCGQPRKVHPCTACKEFYHKNCHIPPVEDKSRSWHCAFCKRKNQLRGQKTQACHKEAEVLKRKMSPEEQLKCELLLLTIYCYPKSGFFIPKPKQRKEKFPDLREHMWLNKIKNRLNKKAYHSVRRFVEDMRLIFHNHSIFYKKRFKNLGIIVGKKFEKNFKRIFSIEDTSEQHEPCNHTVLLT
;
A
#
# COMPACT_ATOMS: atom_id res chain seq x y z
N ARG A 1 0.21 -39.77 27.43
CA ARG A 1 -0.81 -38.69 27.55
C ARG A 1 -0.21 -37.53 28.36
N ARG A 2 -0.05 -36.32 27.83
CA ARG A 2 0.41 -35.16 28.63
C ARG A 2 -0.72 -34.69 29.55
N LYS A 3 -0.44 -34.58 30.86
CA LYS A 3 -1.38 -34.04 31.87
C LYS A 3 -1.76 -32.61 31.48
N ARG A 4 -3.06 -32.35 31.30
CA ARG A 4 -3.59 -30.99 31.12
C ARG A 4 -3.42 -30.26 32.45
N GLY A 5 -2.79 -29.09 32.44
CA GLY A 5 -2.65 -28.25 33.65
C GLY A 5 -4.01 -27.82 34.21
N PRO A 6 -4.04 -27.34 35.47
CA PRO A 6 -5.27 -26.95 36.15
C PRO A 6 -6.05 -25.89 35.35
N ARG A 7 -7.35 -26.08 35.18
CA ARG A 7 -8.22 -25.14 34.48
C ARG A 7 -8.62 -24.05 35.48
N ILE A 8 -8.14 -22.82 35.30
CA ILE A 8 -8.55 -21.68 36.12
C ILE A 8 -10.08 -21.57 36.04
N PRO A 9 -10.82 -21.68 37.16
CA PRO A 9 -12.28 -21.54 37.17
C PRO A 9 -12.68 -20.16 36.63
N ARG A 10 -13.81 -20.09 35.93
CA ARG A 10 -14.36 -18.81 35.45
C ARG A 10 -15.05 -18.13 36.62
N GLU A 11 -14.73 -16.86 36.82
CA GLU A 11 -15.54 -16.01 37.69
C GLU A 11 -16.81 -15.59 36.93
N GLU A 12 -17.99 -15.96 37.44
CA GLU A 12 -19.28 -15.70 36.80
C GLU A 12 -19.68 -14.20 36.85
N ASN A 13 -19.31 -13.49 37.92
CA ASN A 13 -19.58 -12.06 38.12
C ASN A 13 -18.32 -11.18 38.02
N ALA A 14 -17.40 -11.54 37.12
CA ALA A 14 -16.15 -10.83 36.95
C ALA A 14 -16.36 -9.38 36.47
N ASP A 15 -16.01 -8.40 37.29
CA ASP A 15 -15.92 -7.01 36.83
C ASP A 15 -14.74 -6.83 35.86
N PHE A 16 -15.04 -6.34 34.66
CA PHE A 16 -14.07 -5.98 33.62
C PHE A 16 -14.12 -4.49 33.31
N GLY A 17 -14.69 -3.63 34.15
CA GLY A 17 -14.81 -2.19 33.90
C GLY A 17 -13.48 -1.43 33.98
N GLY A 18 -12.52 -1.92 34.78
CA GLY A 18 -11.24 -1.24 35.02
C GLY A 18 -10.40 -0.96 33.76
N ALA A 19 -9.59 0.11 33.81
CA ALA A 19 -8.69 0.50 32.72
C ALA A 19 -7.59 -0.56 32.45
N GLU A 20 -7.24 -1.33 33.49
CA GLU A 20 -6.33 -2.46 33.42
C GLU A 20 -7.03 -3.75 33.85
N LEU A 21 -6.76 -4.86 33.16
CA LEU A 21 -7.33 -6.17 33.44
C LEU A 21 -6.26 -7.17 33.92
N PRO A 22 -6.47 -7.91 35.01
CA PRO A 22 -5.52 -8.94 35.43
C PRO A 22 -5.49 -10.09 34.44
N VAL A 23 -4.32 -10.41 33.89
CA VAL A 23 -4.12 -11.46 32.89
C VAL A 23 -3.10 -12.51 33.34
N VAL A 24 -3.37 -13.76 32.96
CA VAL A 24 -2.54 -14.93 33.23
C VAL A 24 -2.35 -15.72 31.94
N CYS A 25 -1.13 -16.17 31.69
CA CYS A 25 -0.79 -17.07 30.59
C CYS A 25 0.18 -18.14 31.09
N GLY A 26 -0.28 -19.39 31.20
CA GLY A 26 0.52 -20.46 31.82
C GLY A 26 1.00 -20.06 33.21
N ASN A 27 2.32 -19.92 33.39
CA ASN A 27 2.95 -19.52 34.64
C ASN A 27 3.14 -17.99 34.78
N ALA A 28 2.91 -17.22 33.70
CA ALA A 28 3.07 -15.77 33.69
C ALA A 28 1.79 -15.06 34.18
N GLN A 29 1.96 -14.01 34.99
CA GLN A 29 0.89 -13.17 35.50
C GLN A 29 1.21 -11.68 35.30
N GLY A 30 0.20 -10.87 34.99
CA GLY A 30 0.35 -9.45 34.73
C GLY A 30 -0.97 -8.70 34.62
N PHE A 31 -0.91 -7.46 34.17
CA PHE A 31 -2.04 -6.55 33.99
C PHE A 31 -2.05 -6.00 32.56
N LEU A 32 -3.17 -6.14 31.86
CA LEU A 32 -3.36 -5.67 30.48
C LEU A 32 -4.04 -4.31 30.48
N ASP A 33 -3.35 -3.31 29.92
CA ASP A 33 -3.84 -1.96 29.71
C ASP A 33 -4.70 -1.91 28.44
N LYS A 34 -6.00 -1.62 28.59
CA LYS A 34 -6.97 -1.64 27.49
C LYS A 34 -6.68 -0.59 26.42
N GLU A 35 -6.25 0.60 26.82
CA GLU A 35 -5.96 1.73 25.94
C GLU A 35 -4.72 1.46 25.10
N LYS A 36 -3.69 0.82 25.67
CA LYS A 36 -2.52 0.35 24.92
C LYS A 36 -2.83 -0.87 24.08
N PHE A 37 -3.71 -1.75 24.55
CA PHE A 37 -4.09 -2.96 23.83
C PHE A 37 -4.78 -2.63 22.50
N LYS A 38 -5.76 -1.70 22.48
CA LYS A 38 -6.48 -1.31 21.25
C LYS A 38 -5.58 -0.67 20.18
N GLN A 39 -4.37 -0.20 20.53
CA GLN A 39 -3.42 0.38 19.58
C GLN A 39 -2.75 -0.67 18.68
N GLY A 40 -2.70 -1.95 19.08
CA GLY A 40 -2.26 -3.03 18.19
C GLY A 40 -1.52 -4.18 18.87
N ILE A 41 -1.42 -5.32 18.15
CA ILE A 41 -0.86 -6.57 18.68
C ILE A 41 0.65 -6.55 18.97
N TYR A 42 1.36 -5.54 18.46
CA TYR A 42 2.80 -5.36 18.68
C TYR A 42 3.11 -4.29 19.74
N VAL A 43 2.09 -3.64 20.28
CA VAL A 43 2.23 -2.69 21.39
C VAL A 43 2.41 -3.48 22.68
N ARG A 44 3.33 -3.03 23.52
CA ARG A 44 3.57 -3.63 24.84
C ARG A 44 2.46 -3.18 25.80
N SER A 45 1.35 -3.89 25.76
CA SER A 45 0.13 -3.57 26.49
C SER A 45 -0.04 -4.35 27.79
N ILE A 46 0.85 -5.31 28.10
CA ILE A 46 0.75 -6.13 29.30
C ILE A 46 1.93 -5.84 30.23
N ARG A 47 1.67 -5.44 31.46
CA ARG A 47 2.66 -5.25 32.52
C ARG A 47 2.74 -6.50 33.37
N GLY A 48 3.86 -7.23 33.32
CA GLY A 48 4.07 -8.40 34.18
C GLY A 48 4.30 -8.00 35.64
N LYS A 49 4.24 -8.98 36.55
CA LYS A 49 4.49 -8.76 37.99
C LYS A 49 5.84 -8.10 38.31
N THR A 50 6.85 -8.34 37.50
CA THR A 50 8.21 -7.77 37.64
C THR A 50 8.33 -6.34 37.10
N GLY A 51 7.22 -5.72 36.69
CA GLY A 51 7.19 -4.37 36.09
C GLY A 51 7.57 -4.33 34.60
N ARG A 52 8.06 -5.44 34.03
CA ARG A 52 8.38 -5.54 32.60
C ARG A 52 7.12 -5.45 31.73
N LEU A 53 7.22 -4.71 30.63
CA LEU A 53 6.15 -4.58 29.63
C LEU A 53 6.31 -5.60 28.49
N PHE A 54 5.22 -6.28 28.15
CA PHE A 54 5.13 -7.37 27.18
C PHE A 54 4.08 -7.06 26.11
N THR A 55 4.33 -7.52 24.88
CA THR A 55 3.25 -7.67 23.89
C THR A 55 2.44 -8.94 24.20
N PRO A 56 1.21 -9.11 23.68
CA PRO A 56 0.47 -10.35 23.86
C PRO A 56 1.25 -11.61 23.40
N MET A 57 2.07 -11.49 22.34
CA MET A 57 2.92 -12.60 21.89
C MET A 57 4.09 -12.85 22.83
N ASP A 58 4.76 -11.79 23.32
CA ASP A 58 5.88 -11.93 24.26
C ASP A 58 5.41 -12.50 25.61
N PHE A 59 4.19 -12.13 26.04
CA PHE A 59 3.58 -12.64 27.27
C PHE A 59 3.19 -14.12 27.14
N GLU A 60 2.80 -14.58 25.95
CA GLU A 60 2.57 -16.00 25.67
C GLU A 60 3.89 -16.81 25.74
N ILE A 61 5.01 -16.23 25.31
CA ILE A 61 6.35 -16.84 25.42
C ILE A 61 6.77 -16.93 26.90
N GLU A 62 6.61 -15.84 27.66
CA GLU A 62 6.87 -15.81 29.10
C GLU A 62 6.05 -16.88 29.85
N GLY A 63 4.82 -17.13 29.39
CA GLY A 63 3.92 -18.14 29.92
C GLY A 63 4.21 -19.58 29.50
N ASN A 64 5.31 -19.86 28.78
CA ASN A 64 5.62 -21.17 28.18
C ASN A 64 4.50 -21.73 27.28
N CYS A 65 3.71 -20.85 26.67
CA CYS A 65 2.57 -21.20 25.80
C CYS A 65 2.88 -20.99 24.31
N GLU A 66 4.14 -20.74 23.94
CA GLU A 66 4.63 -20.46 22.59
C GLU A 66 4.19 -21.48 21.51
N LYS A 67 4.00 -22.76 21.88
CA LYS A 67 3.65 -23.84 20.95
C LYS A 67 2.23 -23.71 20.39
N ALA A 68 1.35 -22.97 21.07
CA ALA A 68 -0.02 -22.74 20.64
C ALA A 68 -0.12 -21.64 19.57
N LYS A 69 0.86 -20.71 19.50
CA LYS A 69 0.87 -19.52 18.62
C LYS A 69 -0.47 -18.79 18.58
N ASN A 70 -1.18 -18.74 19.72
CA ASN A 70 -2.55 -18.27 19.79
C ASN A 70 -2.80 -17.55 21.11
N TRP A 71 -2.10 -16.43 21.31
CA TRP A 71 -2.23 -15.52 22.45
C TRP A 71 -3.67 -15.18 22.83
N ARG A 72 -4.61 -15.16 21.85
CA ARG A 72 -6.03 -14.89 22.11
C ARG A 72 -6.70 -15.97 22.97
N GLN A 73 -6.17 -17.18 22.94
CA GLN A 73 -6.70 -18.34 23.66
C GLN A 73 -5.85 -18.73 24.86
N SER A 74 -4.54 -18.47 24.80
CA SER A 74 -3.60 -18.80 25.89
C SER A 74 -3.59 -17.76 27.01
N ILE A 75 -3.86 -16.48 26.71
CA ILE A 75 -3.98 -15.43 27.72
C ILE A 75 -5.42 -15.38 28.25
N ARG A 76 -5.57 -15.37 29.58
CA ARG A 76 -6.85 -15.37 30.28
C ARG A 76 -6.92 -14.27 31.32
N CYS A 77 -8.08 -13.62 31.46
CA CYS A 77 -8.40 -12.71 32.53
C CYS A 77 -9.55 -13.31 33.35
N LYS A 78 -9.35 -13.54 34.66
CA LYS A 78 -10.37 -14.14 35.55
C LYS A 78 -10.98 -15.44 35.01
N GLY A 79 -10.15 -16.27 34.36
CA GLY A 79 -10.55 -17.53 33.71
C GLY A 79 -11.08 -17.39 32.26
N TRP A 80 -11.47 -16.19 31.82
CA TRP A 80 -11.96 -15.89 30.46
C TRP A 80 -10.81 -15.65 29.48
N THR A 81 -10.89 -16.24 28.29
CA THR A 81 -9.86 -16.00 27.25
C THR A 81 -9.99 -14.60 26.66
N LEU A 82 -8.88 -14.00 26.22
CA LEU A 82 -8.94 -12.70 25.53
C LEU A 82 -9.81 -12.75 24.27
N ARG A 83 -9.92 -13.90 23.59
CA ARG A 83 -10.84 -14.12 22.47
C ARG A 83 -12.30 -13.87 22.88
N GLU A 84 -12.72 -14.46 24.00
CA GLU A 84 -14.09 -14.32 24.51
C GLU A 84 -14.37 -12.87 24.94
N LEU A 85 -13.41 -12.21 25.58
CA LEU A 85 -13.55 -10.80 25.97
C LEU A 85 -13.63 -9.85 24.77
N ILE A 86 -12.90 -10.14 23.68
CA ILE A 86 -13.02 -9.40 22.42
C ILE A 86 -14.40 -9.63 21.78
N GLN A 87 -14.88 -10.88 21.76
CA GLN A 87 -16.19 -11.22 21.19
C GLN A 87 -17.36 -10.58 21.95
N LYS A 88 -17.24 -10.46 23.28
CA LYS A 88 -18.22 -9.78 24.13
C LYS A 88 -18.12 -8.24 24.11
N GLY A 89 -17.19 -7.66 23.35
CA GLY A 89 -16.99 -6.21 23.27
C GLY A 89 -16.32 -5.57 24.49
N VAL A 90 -15.91 -6.36 25.48
CA VAL A 90 -15.20 -5.90 26.68
C VAL A 90 -13.78 -5.40 26.35
N LEU A 91 -13.16 -6.02 25.34
CA LEU A 91 -11.88 -5.60 24.77
C LEU A 91 -12.06 -5.28 23.29
N GLN A 92 -11.49 -4.17 22.82
CA GLN A 92 -11.44 -3.88 21.39
C GLN A 92 -10.47 -4.83 20.68
N ASP A 93 -10.82 -5.30 19.49
CA ASP A 93 -9.93 -6.17 18.71
C ASP A 93 -8.71 -5.39 18.21
N PRO A 94 -7.48 -5.71 18.69
CA PRO A 94 -6.31 -4.92 18.34
C PRO A 94 -5.92 -5.07 16.87
N PRO A 95 -5.59 -3.98 16.16
CA PRO A 95 -5.18 -4.03 14.76
C PRO A 95 -3.89 -4.85 14.59
N ARG A 96 -3.85 -5.66 13.53
CA ARG A 96 -2.70 -6.52 13.17
C ARG A 96 -1.58 -5.80 12.40
N LYS A 97 -1.59 -4.46 12.33
CA LYS A 97 -0.59 -3.70 11.54
C LYS A 97 0.83 -4.03 12.04
N LYS A 98 1.71 -4.49 11.15
CA LYS A 98 3.11 -4.84 11.45
C LYS A 98 3.81 -3.69 12.18
N LYS A 99 4.65 -4.05 13.15
CA LYS A 99 5.64 -3.21 13.82
C LYS A 99 6.35 -2.30 12.79
N GLU A 100 6.14 -0.99 12.85
CA GLU A 100 7.20 -0.06 12.47
C GLU A 100 8.29 -0.26 13.53
N THR A 101 9.34 -0.99 13.18
CA THR A 101 10.51 -1.16 14.05
C THR A 101 11.06 0.21 14.44
N PRO A 102 11.47 0.44 15.71
CA PRO A 102 12.21 1.65 16.09
C PRO A 102 13.37 1.83 15.10
N ARG A 103 13.38 2.98 14.41
CA ARG A 103 14.33 3.24 13.33
C ARG A 103 15.73 3.18 13.92
N ASN A 104 16.52 2.21 13.46
CA ASN A 104 17.95 2.16 13.74
C ASN A 104 18.57 3.50 13.29
N PRO A 105 19.45 4.17 14.05
CA PRO A 105 20.10 5.43 13.60
C PRO A 105 20.91 5.27 12.30
N ARG A 106 21.25 4.04 11.90
CA ARG A 106 21.81 3.76 10.56
C ARG A 106 20.75 3.77 9.43
N GLN A 107 19.47 3.64 9.76
CA GLN A 107 18.33 3.73 8.85
C GLN A 107 17.82 5.17 8.67
N THR A 108 18.01 6.07 9.64
CA THR A 108 17.73 7.52 9.43
C THR A 108 18.64 8.12 8.37
N ARG A 109 19.85 7.57 8.18
CA ARG A 109 20.73 7.90 7.04
C ARG A 109 20.22 7.39 5.67
N ARG A 110 19.35 6.37 5.63
CA ARG A 110 18.70 5.88 4.40
C ARG A 110 17.39 6.60 4.06
N GLN A 111 16.78 7.29 5.02
CA GLN A 111 15.57 8.09 4.81
C GLN A 111 15.85 9.51 4.33
N ARG A 112 17.06 10.03 4.55
CA ARG A 112 17.63 10.95 3.56
C ARG A 112 18.07 10.09 2.40
N GLY A 113 17.15 9.84 1.46
CA GLY A 113 17.51 9.22 0.18
C GLY A 113 18.78 9.90 -0.31
N ASN A 114 19.74 9.13 -0.84
CA ASN A 114 20.94 9.72 -1.42
C ASN A 114 20.46 10.81 -2.38
N PRO A 115 20.87 12.09 -2.22
CA PRO A 115 20.31 13.21 -2.97
C PRO A 115 20.52 13.07 -4.49
N LYS A 116 21.19 12.01 -4.98
CA LYS A 116 21.35 11.68 -6.40
C LYS A 116 20.80 10.28 -6.76
N ALA A 117 19.78 9.79 -6.05
CA ALA A 117 19.12 8.52 -6.38
C ALA A 117 17.92 8.72 -7.32
N CYS A 118 17.74 7.80 -8.27
CA CYS A 118 16.61 7.86 -9.19
C CYS A 118 15.26 7.68 -8.45
N LYS A 119 14.32 8.61 -8.62
CA LYS A 119 12.98 8.58 -7.98
C LYS A 119 12.18 7.31 -8.25
N VAL A 120 12.40 6.67 -9.41
CA VAL A 120 11.67 5.45 -9.81
C VAL A 120 12.24 4.17 -9.19
N CYS A 121 13.55 3.92 -9.29
CA CYS A 121 14.17 2.66 -8.86
C CYS A 121 15.02 2.76 -7.58
N GLY A 122 15.23 3.96 -7.06
CA GLY A 122 16.05 4.23 -5.88
C GLY A 122 17.57 4.03 -6.07
N GLN A 123 18.03 3.69 -7.28
CA GLN A 123 19.45 3.45 -7.55
C GLN A 123 20.17 4.76 -7.92
N PRO A 124 21.40 4.98 -7.44
CA PRO A 124 22.25 6.10 -7.85
C PRO A 124 22.97 5.82 -9.18
N ARG A 125 23.67 6.85 -9.73
CA ARG A 125 24.49 6.89 -10.97
C ARG A 125 23.72 7.16 -12.27
N LYS A 126 24.33 7.87 -13.24
CA LYS A 126 23.74 8.19 -14.57
C LYS A 126 22.30 8.77 -14.49
N VAL A 127 22.04 9.58 -13.47
CA VAL A 127 20.75 10.23 -13.25
C VAL A 127 20.77 11.68 -13.73
N HIS A 128 19.62 12.14 -14.20
CA HIS A 128 19.39 13.49 -14.70
C HIS A 128 18.48 14.25 -13.72
N PRO A 129 18.89 15.43 -13.25
CA PRO A 129 18.06 16.26 -12.36
C PRO A 129 16.96 17.00 -13.14
N CYS A 130 15.77 17.08 -12.55
CA CYS A 130 14.76 18.06 -12.96
C CYS A 130 15.13 19.44 -12.41
N THR A 131 15.15 20.47 -13.25
CA THR A 131 15.51 21.85 -12.84
C THR A 131 14.50 22.45 -11.86
N ALA A 132 13.23 22.06 -11.92
CA ALA A 132 12.16 22.63 -11.11
C ALA A 132 11.96 21.97 -9.74
N CYS A 133 12.21 20.66 -9.59
CA CYS A 133 11.97 19.94 -8.32
C CYS A 133 13.20 19.24 -7.74
N LYS A 134 14.37 19.34 -8.40
CA LYS A 134 15.63 18.69 -7.98
C LYS A 134 15.55 17.17 -7.80
N GLU A 135 14.51 16.53 -8.33
CA GLU A 135 14.37 15.08 -8.37
C GLU A 135 15.21 14.49 -9.51
N PHE A 136 15.73 13.28 -9.30
CA PHE A 136 16.65 12.62 -10.21
C PHE A 136 15.99 11.43 -10.90
N TYR A 137 16.28 11.24 -12.18
CA TYR A 137 15.75 10.13 -12.96
C TYR A 137 16.82 9.56 -13.88
N HIS A 138 16.91 8.24 -14.02
CA HIS A 138 17.63 7.67 -15.17
C HIS A 138 16.89 7.98 -16.46
N LYS A 139 17.63 8.13 -17.56
CA LYS A 139 17.10 8.32 -18.92
C LYS A 139 15.92 7.40 -19.23
N ASN A 140 16.11 6.09 -18.98
CA ASN A 140 15.10 5.06 -19.25
C ASN A 140 14.17 4.77 -18.08
N CYS A 141 14.33 5.41 -16.91
CA CYS A 141 13.37 5.28 -15.81
C CYS A 141 12.22 6.29 -15.96
N HIS A 142 12.51 7.52 -16.38
CA HIS A 142 11.48 8.52 -16.67
C HIS A 142 10.59 8.09 -17.85
N ILE A 143 9.37 8.63 -17.89
CA ILE A 143 8.40 8.44 -18.97
C ILE A 143 7.84 9.82 -19.31
N PRO A 144 8.03 10.32 -20.55
CA PRO A 144 8.85 9.74 -21.63
C PRO A 144 10.35 9.74 -21.25
N PRO A 145 11.25 9.05 -21.97
CA PRO A 145 12.68 9.06 -21.63
C PRO A 145 13.25 10.48 -21.54
N VAL A 146 14.26 10.69 -20.69
CA VAL A 146 14.93 11.99 -20.58
C VAL A 146 15.62 12.33 -21.90
N GLU A 147 15.37 13.53 -22.42
CA GLU A 147 16.03 14.06 -23.61
C GLU A 147 17.31 14.78 -23.18
N ASP A 148 18.48 14.24 -23.57
CA ASP A 148 19.81 14.73 -23.15
C ASP A 148 20.18 16.12 -23.70
N LYS A 149 19.30 16.77 -24.46
CA LYS A 149 19.63 17.95 -25.27
C LYS A 149 19.50 19.30 -24.56
N SER A 150 18.95 19.36 -23.34
CA SER A 150 18.71 20.64 -22.67
C SER A 150 19.16 20.66 -21.21
N ARG A 151 19.94 21.69 -20.84
CA ARG A 151 20.29 22.01 -19.45
C ARG A 151 19.06 22.44 -18.61
N SER A 152 17.90 22.68 -19.23
CA SER A 152 16.65 23.15 -18.59
C SER A 152 15.52 22.10 -18.58
N TRP A 153 15.86 20.80 -18.50
CA TRP A 153 14.87 19.73 -18.53
C TRP A 153 13.94 19.70 -17.29
N HIS A 154 12.64 19.57 -17.55
CA HIS A 154 11.58 19.44 -16.54
C HIS A 154 10.95 18.05 -16.59
N CYS A 155 10.78 17.39 -15.44
CA CYS A 155 10.09 16.10 -15.36
C CYS A 155 8.59 16.21 -15.67
N ALA A 156 7.93 15.10 -15.98
CA ALA A 156 6.51 15.06 -16.34
C ALA A 156 5.60 15.67 -15.25
N PHE A 157 5.94 15.48 -13.97
CA PHE A 157 5.22 16.08 -12.84
C PHE A 157 5.29 17.62 -12.87
N CYS A 158 6.49 18.17 -13.06
CA CYS A 158 6.69 19.62 -13.14
C CYS A 158 6.04 20.22 -14.39
N LYS A 159 6.16 19.55 -15.54
CA LYS A 159 5.47 19.94 -16.79
C LYS A 159 3.95 20.05 -16.56
N ARG A 160 3.34 19.04 -15.92
CA ARG A 160 1.91 19.06 -15.59
C ARG A 160 1.55 20.16 -14.60
N LYS A 161 2.33 20.35 -13.53
CA LYS A 161 2.10 21.41 -12.53
C LYS A 161 2.14 22.80 -13.15
N ASN A 162 3.02 23.04 -14.12
CA ASN A 162 3.11 24.32 -14.82
C ASN A 162 1.91 24.55 -15.76
N GLN A 163 1.42 23.51 -16.46
CA GLN A 163 0.18 23.61 -17.25
C GLN A 163 -1.03 23.97 -16.38
N LEU A 164 -1.16 23.34 -15.21
CA LEU A 164 -2.29 23.59 -14.30
C LEU A 164 -2.25 25.00 -13.68
N ARG A 165 -1.07 25.58 -13.45
CA ARG A 165 -0.97 26.97 -12.96
C ARG A 165 -1.55 28.01 -13.92
N GLY A 166 -1.66 27.67 -15.21
CA GLY A 166 -2.32 28.52 -16.21
C GLY A 166 -3.83 28.33 -16.32
N GLN A 167 -4.44 27.37 -15.61
CA GLN A 167 -5.87 27.06 -15.70
C GLN A 167 -6.57 27.36 -14.36
N LYS A 168 -7.51 28.32 -14.34
CA LYS A 168 -8.21 28.76 -13.12
C LYS A 168 -9.39 27.87 -12.71
N THR A 169 -9.89 27.01 -13.60
CA THR A 169 -11.02 26.10 -13.34
C THR A 169 -10.84 24.83 -14.15
N GLN A 170 -10.91 23.68 -13.49
CA GLN A 170 -10.80 22.39 -14.15
C GLN A 170 -12.18 21.72 -14.19
N ALA A 171 -12.76 21.62 -15.39
CA ALA A 171 -14.03 20.94 -15.59
C ALA A 171 -13.90 19.46 -15.21
N CYS A 172 -14.92 18.93 -14.53
CA CYS A 172 -15.02 17.50 -14.29
C CYS A 172 -15.54 16.80 -15.53
N HIS A 173 -15.14 15.55 -15.73
CA HIS A 173 -15.49 14.78 -16.91
C HIS A 173 -16.00 13.40 -16.55
N LYS A 174 -16.88 12.85 -17.38
CA LYS A 174 -17.24 11.43 -17.26
C LYS A 174 -16.12 10.57 -17.83
N GLU A 175 -15.87 9.41 -17.21
CA GLU A 175 -14.86 8.47 -17.68
C GLU A 175 -15.08 8.10 -19.16
N ALA A 176 -16.32 7.85 -19.56
CA ALA A 176 -16.68 7.49 -20.93
C ALA A 176 -16.26 8.56 -21.96
N GLU A 177 -16.31 9.84 -21.60
CA GLU A 177 -15.87 10.95 -22.46
C GLU A 177 -14.36 10.99 -22.54
N VAL A 178 -13.67 10.85 -21.40
CA VAL A 178 -12.20 10.80 -21.34
C VAL A 178 -11.64 9.67 -22.20
N LEU A 179 -12.22 8.48 -22.12
CA LEU A 179 -11.77 7.33 -22.90
C LEU A 179 -11.91 7.55 -24.42
N LYS A 180 -12.92 8.30 -24.87
CA LYS A 180 -13.14 8.62 -26.30
C LYS A 180 -12.13 9.63 -26.86
N ARG A 181 -11.37 10.34 -26.01
CA ARG A 181 -10.41 11.34 -26.48
C ARG A 181 -9.31 10.72 -27.34
N LYS A 182 -8.98 11.40 -28.44
CA LYS A 182 -7.78 11.11 -29.24
C LYS A 182 -6.53 11.43 -28.42
N MET A 183 -5.44 10.74 -28.71
CA MET A 183 -4.17 10.92 -28.01
C MET A 183 -3.46 12.21 -28.46
N SER A 184 -4.00 13.36 -28.06
CA SER A 184 -3.36 14.67 -28.25
C SER A 184 -2.08 14.80 -27.43
N PRO A 185 -1.21 15.80 -27.68
CA PRO A 185 -0.01 16.02 -26.85
C PRO A 185 -0.30 16.17 -25.35
N GLU A 186 -1.45 16.77 -24.99
CA GLU A 186 -1.87 16.90 -23.60
C GLU A 186 -2.28 15.54 -23.00
N GLU A 187 -3.11 14.79 -23.71
CA GLU A 187 -3.59 13.47 -23.25
C GLU A 187 -2.44 12.46 -23.20
N GLN A 188 -1.48 12.57 -24.11
CA GLN A 188 -0.23 11.82 -24.09
C GLN A 188 0.57 12.11 -22.82
N LEU A 189 0.74 13.38 -22.44
CA LEU A 189 1.45 13.76 -21.21
C LEU A 189 0.72 13.23 -19.96
N LYS A 190 -0.62 13.28 -19.94
CA LYS A 190 -1.43 12.70 -18.84
C LYS A 190 -1.22 11.18 -18.73
N CYS A 191 -1.23 10.45 -19.85
CA CYS A 191 -0.95 9.02 -19.87
C CYS A 191 0.49 8.69 -19.43
N GLU A 192 1.48 9.47 -19.89
CA GLU A 192 2.89 9.34 -19.48
C GLU A 192 3.07 9.57 -17.98
N LEU A 193 2.42 10.61 -17.44
CA LEU A 193 2.39 10.92 -16.01
C LEU A 193 1.72 9.81 -15.19
N LEU A 194 0.58 9.29 -15.67
CA LEU A 194 -0.14 8.21 -15.03
C LEU A 194 0.72 6.94 -14.98
N LEU A 195 1.34 6.57 -16.10
CA LEU A 195 2.23 5.41 -16.16
C LEU A 195 3.46 5.60 -15.25
N LEU A 196 4.12 6.76 -15.29
CA LEU A 196 5.26 7.07 -14.42
C LEU A 196 4.88 6.98 -12.93
N THR A 197 3.69 7.44 -12.57
CA THR A 197 3.17 7.34 -11.20
C THR A 197 3.04 5.87 -10.75
N ILE A 198 2.64 4.97 -11.64
CA ILE A 198 2.59 3.53 -11.36
C ILE A 198 3.98 2.93 -11.27
N TYR A 199 4.93 3.33 -12.12
CA TYR A 199 6.33 2.89 -12.01
C TYR A 199 6.98 3.30 -10.67
N CYS A 200 6.65 4.48 -10.15
CA CYS A 200 7.14 4.94 -8.84
C CYS A 200 6.52 4.19 -7.65
N TYR A 201 5.47 3.40 -7.85
CA TYR A 201 4.82 2.67 -6.76
C TYR A 201 5.57 1.35 -6.48
N PRO A 202 6.12 1.12 -5.27
CA PRO A 202 7.02 -0.02 -5.02
C PRO A 202 6.42 -1.39 -5.34
N LYS A 203 5.12 -1.57 -5.12
CA LYS A 203 4.41 -2.83 -5.41
C LYS A 203 4.22 -3.10 -6.91
N SER A 204 4.40 -2.09 -7.76
CA SER A 204 4.30 -2.24 -9.21
C SER A 204 5.46 -3.03 -9.82
N GLY A 205 6.57 -3.24 -9.09
CA GLY A 205 7.73 -3.98 -9.59
C GLY A 205 7.40 -5.36 -10.17
N PHE A 206 6.36 -6.01 -9.63
CA PHE A 206 5.86 -7.30 -10.12
C PHE A 206 5.30 -7.24 -11.55
N PHE A 207 4.72 -6.11 -11.94
CA PHE A 207 4.05 -5.90 -13.23
C PHE A 207 4.95 -5.24 -14.29
N ILE A 208 6.19 -4.88 -13.92
CA ILE A 208 7.15 -4.24 -14.83
C ILE A 208 7.61 -5.21 -15.94
N PRO A 209 8.16 -6.40 -15.62
CA PRO A 209 8.63 -7.33 -16.63
C PRO A 209 7.50 -8.17 -17.24
N LYS A 210 7.80 -8.85 -18.36
CA LYS A 210 6.91 -9.84 -18.95
C LYS A 210 6.58 -10.94 -17.92
N PRO A 211 5.29 -11.30 -17.72
CA PRO A 211 4.94 -12.40 -16.84
C PRO A 211 5.54 -13.71 -17.34
N LYS A 212 5.95 -14.59 -16.40
CA LYS A 212 6.59 -15.88 -16.71
C LYS A 212 5.59 -16.97 -17.13
N GLN A 213 4.30 -16.73 -16.97
CA GLN A 213 3.23 -17.65 -17.37
C GLN A 213 3.24 -17.85 -18.88
N ARG A 214 3.17 -19.12 -19.28
CA ARG A 214 3.04 -19.55 -20.67
C ARG A 214 1.60 -19.32 -21.16
N LYS A 215 1.43 -18.72 -22.34
CA LYS A 215 0.11 -18.35 -22.88
C LYS A 215 -0.75 -19.58 -23.13
N GLU A 216 -0.12 -20.68 -23.50
CA GLU A 216 -0.75 -21.95 -23.87
C GLU A 216 -1.54 -22.57 -22.70
N LYS A 217 -1.20 -22.21 -21.45
CA LYS A 217 -1.89 -22.69 -20.25
C LYS A 217 -3.18 -21.93 -19.93
N PHE A 218 -3.49 -20.88 -20.67
CA PHE A 218 -4.60 -19.97 -20.39
C PHE A 218 -5.24 -19.50 -21.71
N PRO A 219 -6.01 -20.37 -22.38
CA PRO A 219 -6.63 -20.06 -23.68
C PRO A 219 -7.57 -18.85 -23.62
N ASP A 220 -8.17 -18.58 -22.45
CA ASP A 220 -9.06 -17.42 -22.22
C ASP A 220 -8.33 -16.06 -22.22
N LEU A 221 -6.99 -16.04 -22.28
CA LEU A 221 -6.23 -14.79 -22.30
C LEU A 221 -6.23 -14.17 -23.70
N ARG A 222 -6.93 -13.03 -23.82
CA ARG A 222 -6.88 -12.17 -25.00
C ARG A 222 -5.44 -11.84 -25.40
N GLU A 223 -4.68 -11.23 -24.48
CA GLU A 223 -3.30 -10.81 -24.76
C GLU A 223 -2.48 -10.70 -23.46
N HIS A 224 -1.20 -11.08 -23.49
CA HIS A 224 -0.28 -10.82 -22.39
C HIS A 224 0.08 -9.33 -22.33
N MET A 225 -0.05 -8.74 -21.14
CA MET A 225 0.24 -7.32 -20.91
C MET A 225 1.10 -7.12 -19.66
N TRP A 226 2.02 -6.15 -19.73
CA TRP A 226 2.92 -5.74 -18.63
C TRP A 226 3.39 -4.31 -18.86
N LEU A 227 3.89 -3.63 -17.82
CA LEU A 227 4.15 -2.19 -17.88
C LEU A 227 5.22 -1.81 -18.91
N ASN A 228 6.29 -2.60 -19.08
CA ASN A 228 7.30 -2.29 -20.10
C ASN A 228 6.73 -2.37 -21.53
N LYS A 229 5.74 -3.22 -21.80
CA LYS A 229 5.07 -3.28 -23.10
C LYS A 229 4.25 -2.03 -23.36
N ILE A 230 3.47 -1.58 -22.38
CA ILE A 230 2.71 -0.34 -22.44
C ILE A 230 3.64 0.87 -22.58
N LYS A 231 4.72 0.92 -21.80
CA LYS A 231 5.75 1.97 -21.88
C LYS A 231 6.34 2.07 -23.28
N ASN A 232 6.67 0.93 -23.91
CA ASN A 232 7.20 0.92 -25.27
C ASN A 232 6.17 1.43 -26.29
N ARG A 233 4.90 1.00 -26.19
CA ARG A 233 3.81 1.50 -27.05
C ARG A 233 3.60 3.01 -26.88
N LEU A 234 3.60 3.49 -25.65
CA LEU A 234 3.39 4.90 -25.31
C LEU A 234 4.55 5.78 -25.80
N ASN A 235 5.79 5.33 -25.64
CA ASN A 235 6.97 6.05 -26.14
C ASN A 235 7.00 6.14 -27.67
N LYS A 236 6.55 5.08 -28.36
CA LYS A 236 6.43 5.04 -29.83
C LYS A 236 5.20 5.78 -30.37
N LYS A 237 4.41 6.43 -29.49
CA LYS A 237 3.16 7.13 -29.85
C LYS A 237 2.17 6.22 -30.59
N ALA A 238 2.16 4.93 -30.25
CA ALA A 238 1.33 3.91 -30.89
C ALA A 238 -0.12 3.86 -30.36
N TYR A 239 -0.45 4.66 -29.33
CA TYR A 239 -1.81 4.78 -28.83
C TYR A 239 -2.50 5.97 -29.51
N HIS A 240 -3.57 5.72 -30.26
CA HIS A 240 -4.34 6.77 -30.93
C HIS A 240 -5.49 7.33 -30.07
N SER A 241 -5.83 6.67 -28.96
CA SER A 241 -6.86 7.12 -28.01
C SER A 241 -6.50 6.75 -26.57
N VAL A 242 -7.03 7.51 -25.61
CA VAL A 242 -6.86 7.26 -24.18
C VAL A 242 -7.42 5.88 -23.80
N ARG A 243 -8.54 5.47 -24.41
CA ARG A 243 -9.15 4.15 -24.22
C ARG A 243 -8.17 3.00 -24.36
N ARG A 244 -7.39 2.96 -25.45
CA ARG A 244 -6.47 1.83 -25.72
C ARG A 244 -5.39 1.71 -24.66
N PHE A 245 -4.86 2.84 -24.18
CA PHE A 245 -3.89 2.86 -23.09
C PHE A 245 -4.51 2.35 -21.77
N VAL A 246 -5.71 2.82 -21.42
CA VAL A 246 -6.41 2.42 -20.18
C VAL A 246 -6.82 0.95 -20.22
N GLU A 247 -7.30 0.45 -21.36
CA GLU A 247 -7.62 -0.97 -21.56
C GLU A 247 -6.39 -1.86 -21.34
N ASP A 248 -5.23 -1.50 -21.90
CA ASP A 248 -3.99 -2.25 -21.67
C ASP A 248 -3.57 -2.23 -20.19
N MET A 249 -3.69 -1.08 -19.51
CA MET A 249 -3.40 -0.97 -18.08
C MET A 249 -4.31 -1.87 -17.23
N ARG A 250 -5.62 -1.86 -17.51
CA ARG A 250 -6.61 -2.71 -16.81
C ARG A 250 -6.39 -4.19 -17.13
N LEU A 251 -5.97 -4.52 -18.35
CA LEU A 251 -5.69 -5.88 -18.79
C LEU A 251 -4.57 -6.53 -17.99
N ILE A 252 -3.55 -5.77 -17.55
CA ILE A 252 -2.50 -6.27 -16.65
C ILE A 252 -3.12 -6.88 -15.38
N PHE A 253 -4.01 -6.15 -14.73
CA PHE A 253 -4.60 -6.56 -13.45
C PHE A 253 -5.66 -7.65 -13.64
N HIS A 254 -6.40 -7.60 -14.75
CA HIS A 254 -7.32 -8.66 -15.14
C HIS A 254 -6.59 -9.99 -15.36
N ASN A 255 -5.55 -10.00 -16.20
CA ASN A 255 -4.72 -11.19 -16.45
C ASN A 255 -4.09 -11.72 -15.15
N HIS A 256 -3.59 -10.83 -14.30
CA HIS A 256 -3.07 -11.21 -13.00
C HIS A 256 -4.13 -11.93 -12.14
N SER A 257 -5.38 -11.47 -12.16
CA SER A 257 -6.47 -12.13 -11.42
C SER A 257 -6.72 -13.57 -11.89
N ILE A 258 -6.49 -13.86 -13.17
CA ILE A 258 -6.61 -15.21 -13.77
C ILE A 258 -5.42 -16.08 -13.37
N PHE A 259 -4.19 -15.58 -13.53
CA PHE A 259 -2.96 -16.32 -13.23
C PHE A 259 -2.80 -16.67 -11.75
N TYR A 260 -3.25 -15.77 -10.86
CA TYR A 260 -2.88 -15.75 -9.45
C TYR A 260 -4.10 -15.84 -8.53
N LYS A 261 -5.18 -16.54 -8.97
CA LYS A 261 -6.48 -16.67 -8.27
C LYS A 261 -6.35 -16.94 -6.76
N LYS A 262 -5.36 -17.74 -6.33
CA LYS A 262 -5.14 -18.11 -4.91
C LYS A 262 -3.97 -17.41 -4.22
N ARG A 263 -2.85 -17.15 -4.93
CA ARG A 263 -1.60 -16.62 -4.35
C ARG A 263 -1.25 -15.30 -5.02
N PHE A 264 -1.07 -14.23 -4.26
CA PHE A 264 -0.79 -12.86 -4.74
C PHE A 264 -1.95 -12.06 -5.34
N LYS A 265 -3.19 -12.57 -5.42
CA LYS A 265 -4.39 -11.83 -5.91
C LYS A 265 -4.47 -10.38 -5.41
N ASN A 266 -4.17 -10.16 -4.12
CA ASN A 266 -4.20 -8.84 -3.49
C ASN A 266 -3.26 -7.82 -4.16
N LEU A 267 -2.14 -8.26 -4.73
CA LEU A 267 -1.17 -7.38 -5.35
C LEU A 267 -1.75 -6.68 -6.59
N GLY A 268 -2.41 -7.44 -7.47
CA GLY A 268 -3.13 -6.89 -8.63
C GLY A 268 -4.23 -5.91 -8.23
N ILE A 269 -4.99 -6.24 -7.19
CA ILE A 269 -6.04 -5.35 -6.65
C ILE A 269 -5.43 -4.04 -6.12
N ILE A 270 -4.33 -4.11 -5.36
CA ILE A 270 -3.70 -2.93 -4.75
C ILE A 270 -3.12 -2.00 -5.81
N VAL A 271 -2.38 -2.53 -6.78
CA VAL A 271 -1.79 -1.70 -7.85
C VAL A 271 -2.87 -1.20 -8.80
N GLY A 272 -3.88 -2.02 -9.11
CA GLY A 272 -5.06 -1.61 -9.89
C GLY A 272 -5.83 -0.46 -9.25
N LYS A 273 -6.13 -0.53 -7.95
CA LYS A 273 -6.76 0.59 -7.23
C LYS A 273 -5.90 1.87 -7.24
N LYS A 274 -4.57 1.73 -7.14
CA LYS A 274 -3.66 2.87 -7.24
C LYS A 274 -3.69 3.47 -8.65
N PHE A 275 -3.81 2.65 -9.69
CA PHE A 275 -4.02 3.10 -11.06
C PHE A 275 -5.34 3.87 -11.22
N GLU A 276 -6.47 3.28 -10.85
CA GLU A 276 -7.79 3.92 -11.02
C GLU A 276 -7.87 5.27 -10.27
N LYS A 277 -7.37 5.33 -9.02
CA LYS A 277 -7.33 6.58 -8.25
C LYS A 277 -6.51 7.68 -8.96
N ASN A 278 -5.37 7.33 -9.54
CA ASN A 278 -4.55 8.30 -10.26
C ASN A 278 -5.14 8.66 -11.63
N PHE A 279 -5.79 7.72 -12.30
CA PHE A 279 -6.48 7.96 -13.56
C PHE A 279 -7.57 9.01 -13.36
N LYS A 280 -8.47 8.79 -12.40
CA LYS A 280 -9.52 9.76 -12.07
C LYS A 280 -8.96 11.14 -11.73
N ARG A 281 -7.95 11.19 -10.87
CA ARG A 281 -7.32 12.46 -10.46
C ARG A 281 -6.63 13.21 -11.62
N ILE A 282 -5.87 12.52 -12.47
CA ILE A 282 -5.09 13.17 -13.54
C ILE A 282 -5.99 13.70 -14.65
N PHE A 283 -7.10 13.00 -14.92
CA PHE A 283 -8.06 13.34 -15.97
C PHE A 283 -9.28 14.10 -15.45
N SER A 284 -9.32 14.43 -14.16
CA SER A 284 -10.44 15.14 -13.50
C SER A 284 -11.77 14.45 -13.75
N ILE A 285 -11.82 13.15 -13.48
CA ILE A 285 -13.04 12.34 -13.66
C ILE A 285 -13.88 12.39 -12.39
N GLU A 286 -15.19 12.56 -12.56
CA GLU A 286 -16.18 12.55 -11.46
C GLU A 286 -16.13 11.24 -10.67
N ASP A 287 -16.07 11.34 -9.34
CA ASP A 287 -16.31 10.21 -8.46
C ASP A 287 -17.81 10.06 -8.26
N THR A 288 -18.43 9.09 -8.94
CA THR A 288 -19.85 8.74 -8.79
C THR A 288 -20.20 8.15 -7.41
N SER A 289 -19.26 8.17 -6.46
CA SER A 289 -19.42 7.60 -5.11
C SER A 289 -19.66 8.62 -4.00
N GLU A 290 -19.58 9.93 -4.27
CA GLU A 290 -19.85 10.98 -3.27
C GLU A 290 -20.71 12.09 -3.90
N GLN A 291 -21.81 12.46 -3.23
CA GLN A 291 -22.78 13.45 -3.69
C GLN A 291 -22.15 14.86 -3.79
N HIS A 292 -22.48 15.54 -4.90
CA HIS A 292 -22.31 16.96 -5.21
C HIS A 292 -21.49 17.82 -4.24
N GLU A 293 -20.20 17.95 -4.53
CA GLU A 293 -19.37 19.12 -4.15
C GLU A 293 -18.58 19.55 -5.40
N PRO A 294 -18.42 20.86 -5.67
CA PRO A 294 -17.56 21.34 -6.74
C PRO A 294 -16.14 20.83 -6.54
N CYS A 295 -15.50 20.42 -7.64
CA CYS A 295 -14.24 19.69 -7.67
C CYS A 295 -13.06 20.55 -7.16
N ASN A 296 -12.95 20.75 -5.83
CA ASN A 296 -11.84 21.45 -5.18
C ASN A 296 -10.62 20.53 -5.08
N HIS A 297 -10.10 20.08 -6.22
CA HIS A 297 -8.88 19.29 -6.26
C HIS A 297 -7.66 20.21 -6.07
N THR A 298 -7.32 20.49 -4.81
CA THR A 298 -5.99 20.99 -4.47
C THR A 298 -4.97 19.89 -4.77
N VAL A 299 -4.28 20.01 -5.89
CA VAL A 299 -3.32 19.02 -6.39
C VAL A 299 -2.04 19.04 -5.53
N LEU A 300 -2.05 18.28 -4.43
CA LEU A 300 -0.83 17.82 -3.78
C LEU A 300 -0.25 16.65 -4.60
N LEU A 301 0.49 16.99 -5.66
CA LEU A 301 1.50 16.09 -6.23
C LEU A 301 2.74 16.19 -5.34
N THR A 302 2.74 15.45 -4.24
CA THR A 302 3.95 15.14 -3.45
C THR A 302 4.70 13.96 -4.08
#